data_AF-U6BNI0-F1
#
_entry.id   AF-U6BNI0-F1
#
_cell.length_a   1.000
_cell.length_b   1.000
_cell.length_c   1.000
_cell.angle_alpha   90.00
_cell.angle_beta   90.00
_cell.angle_gamma   90.00
#
_symmetry.space_group_name_H-M   'P 1'
#
loop_
_entity.id
_entity.type
_entity.pdbx_description
1 polymer ?
#
loop_
_entity_poly.entity_id
_entity_poly.type
_entity_poly.pdbx_seq_one_letter_code
_entity_poly.pdbx_strand_id
1 'polypeptide(L)' 'VAAENVAAVIKMGRPVRSYDGKVFCFIEAGKDRATYAMFDYKTPPQPKTPTGAVHAFKMSYNKLYWATARGLL' A
#
# COMPACT_ATOMS: atom_id res chain seq x y z
N VAL A 1 -4.30 9.22 6.97
CA VAL A 1 -5.14 10.36 6.50
C VAL A 1 -6.54 10.38 7.10
N ALA A 2 -7.46 9.46 6.76
CA ALA A 2 -8.86 9.57 7.22
C ALA A 2 -8.99 9.56 8.75
N ALA A 3 -8.40 8.56 9.42
CA ALA A 3 -8.42 8.47 10.88
C ALA A 3 -7.79 9.70 11.57
N GLU A 4 -6.67 10.20 11.05
CA GLU A 4 -6.03 11.43 11.54
C GLU A 4 -6.93 12.66 11.37
N ASN A 5 -7.59 12.81 10.23
CA ASN A 5 -8.49 13.93 9.97
C ASN A 5 -9.73 13.86 10.87
N VAL A 6 -10.27 12.67 11.15
CA VAL A 6 -11.36 12.52 12.13
C VAL A 6 -10.90 13.00 13.51
N ALA A 7 -9.71 12.56 13.96
CA ALA A 7 -9.16 13.01 15.23
C ALA A 7 -8.89 14.53 15.25
N ALA A 8 -8.42 15.10 14.14
CA ALA A 8 -8.14 16.53 14.02
C ALA A 8 -9.41 17.39 13.99
N VAL A 9 -10.48 16.93 13.35
CA VAL A 9 -11.79 17.62 13.40
C VAL A 9 -12.30 17.70 14.84
N ILE A 10 -12.17 16.61 15.62
CA ILE A 10 -12.57 16.60 17.04
C ILE A 10 -11.71 17.56 17.88
N LYS A 11 -10.39 17.59 17.65
CA LYS A 11 -9.44 18.34 18.49
C LYS A 11 -9.24 19.80 18.08
N MET A 12 -9.40 20.11 16.79
CA MET A 12 -8.99 21.39 16.18
C MET A 12 -10.07 22.01 15.29
N GLY A 13 -11.23 21.36 15.13
CA GLY A 13 -12.34 21.85 14.31
C GLY A 13 -12.12 21.79 12.80
N ARG A 14 -11.00 21.23 12.32
CA ARG A 14 -10.68 21.13 10.89
C ARG A 14 -9.79 19.93 10.55
N PRO A 15 -9.87 19.38 9.33
CA PRO A 15 -8.90 18.40 8.85
C PRO A 15 -7.51 19.04 8.67
N VAL A 16 -6.47 18.21 8.72
CA VAL A 16 -5.06 18.65 8.68
C VAL A 16 -4.23 17.94 7.61
N ARG A 17 -4.78 16.92 6.94
CA ARG A 17 -4.08 16.15 5.89
C ARG A 17 -4.94 16.02 4.64
N SER A 18 -4.27 15.98 3.50
CA SER A 18 -4.84 15.56 2.21
C SER A 18 -4.21 14.25 1.79
N TYR A 19 -4.99 13.35 1.20
CA TYR A 19 -4.47 12.12 0.62
C TYR A 19 -3.96 12.39 -0.79
N ASP A 20 -2.72 11.98 -1.07
CA ASP A 20 -2.01 12.20 -2.33
C ASP A 20 -2.34 11.16 -3.41
N GLY A 21 -3.17 10.15 -3.08
CA GLY A 21 -3.53 9.09 -4.00
C GLY A 21 -2.53 7.94 -4.04
N LYS A 22 -1.64 7.81 -3.05
CA LYS A 22 -0.61 6.75 -3.02
C LYS A 22 -1.20 5.33 -3.07
N VAL A 23 -1.01 4.65 -4.19
CA VAL A 23 -1.41 3.25 -4.39
C VAL A 23 -0.17 2.37 -4.56
N PHE A 24 -0.29 1.14 -4.08
CA PHE A 24 0.70 0.07 -4.31
C PHE A 24 -0.03 -1.18 -4.80
N CYS A 25 0.51 -1.83 -5.83
CA CYS A 25 -0.04 -3.05 -6.40
C CYS A 25 1.06 -4.06 -6.74
N PHE A 26 0.85 -5.33 -6.36
CA PHE A 26 1.64 -6.46 -6.85
C PHE A 26 1.07 -6.98 -8.17
N ILE A 27 1.95 -7.26 -9.13
CA ILE A 27 1.58 -7.73 -10.46
C ILE A 27 2.35 -9.03 -10.73
N GLU A 28 1.65 -10.16 -10.78
CA GLU A 28 2.26 -11.45 -11.13
C GLU A 28 2.60 -11.49 -12.62
N ALA A 29 3.83 -11.94 -12.94
CA ALA A 29 4.33 -12.04 -14.30
C ALA A 29 4.83 -13.45 -14.62
N GLY A 30 4.24 -14.46 -13.97
CA GLY A 30 4.60 -15.87 -14.10
C GLY A 30 4.26 -16.65 -12.83
N LYS A 31 4.67 -17.92 -12.78
CA LYS A 31 4.42 -18.81 -11.63
C LYS A 31 5.26 -18.45 -10.39
N ASP A 32 6.39 -17.79 -10.61
CA ASP A 32 7.47 -17.62 -9.62
C ASP A 32 8.17 -16.25 -9.76
N ARG A 33 7.56 -15.30 -10.48
CA ARG A 33 8.07 -13.93 -10.63
C ARG A 33 6.92 -12.92 -10.62
N ALA A 34 7.14 -11.82 -9.92
CA ALA A 34 6.20 -10.70 -9.86
C ALA A 34 6.94 -9.37 -9.99
N THR A 35 6.21 -8.33 -10.32
CA THR A 35 6.63 -6.94 -10.24
C THR A 35 5.66 -6.16 -9.36
N TYR A 36 5.90 -4.88 -9.18
CA TYR A 36 5.00 -4.00 -8.48
C TYR A 36 4.88 -2.67 -9.22
N ALA A 37 3.75 -2.00 -8.99
CA ALA A 37 3.56 -0.61 -9.37
C ALA A 37 3.26 0.19 -8.10
N MET A 38 3.93 1.33 -7.96
CA MET A 38 3.64 2.32 -6.94
C MET A 38 3.45 3.66 -7.64
N PHE A 39 2.35 4.33 -7.35
CA PHE A 39 1.94 5.54 -8.04
C PHE A 39 1.05 6.40 -7.16
N ASP A 40 0.80 7.63 -7.59
CA ASP A 40 -0.05 8.61 -6.91
C ASP A 40 -0.77 9.47 -7.96
N TYR A 41 -1.48 10.53 -7.54
CA TYR A 41 -2.21 11.40 -8.49
C TYR A 41 -1.32 12.18 -9.47
N LYS A 42 -0.03 12.33 -9.18
CA LYS A 42 0.93 13.09 -9.98
C LYS A 42 1.96 12.18 -10.65
N THR A 43 2.24 11.03 -10.05
CA THR A 43 3.28 10.10 -10.47
C THR A 43 2.63 8.87 -11.08
N PRO A 44 2.68 8.67 -12.42
CA PRO A 44 2.06 7.52 -13.07
C PRO A 44 2.78 6.20 -12.70
N PRO A 45 2.08 5.05 -12.80
CA PRO A 45 2.66 3.74 -12.51
C PRO A 45 3.78 3.38 -13.49
N GLN A 46 4.91 2.91 -12.95
CA GLN A 46 6.04 2.39 -13.73
C GLN A 46 6.47 1.02 -13.21
N PRO A 47 5.85 -0.07 -13.72
CA PRO A 47 6.25 -1.43 -13.36
C PRO A 47 7.71 -1.70 -13.72
N LYS A 48 8.45 -2.33 -12.80
CA LYS A 48 9.84 -2.74 -13.02
C LYS A 48 9.91 -4.16 -13.60
N THR A 49 11.10 -4.61 -13.99
CA THR A 49 11.32 -5.99 -14.43
C THR A 49 10.89 -6.97 -13.32
N PRO A 50 10.09 -8.00 -13.65
CA PRO A 50 9.64 -8.97 -12.66
C PRO A 50 10.78 -9.79 -12.04
N THR A 51 10.68 -10.05 -10.74
CA THR A 51 11.66 -10.83 -9.97
C THR A 51 10.97 -11.84 -9.04
N GLY A 52 11.66 -12.92 -8.68
CA GLY A 52 11.15 -13.88 -7.71
C GLY A 52 11.08 -13.33 -6.28
N ALA A 53 11.93 -12.35 -5.94
CA ALA A 53 11.91 -11.69 -4.65
C ALA A 53 10.58 -10.94 -4.40
N VAL A 54 10.07 -10.22 -5.40
CA VAL A 54 8.78 -9.52 -5.29
C VAL A 54 7.63 -10.51 -5.18
N HIS A 55 7.70 -11.67 -5.86
CA HIS A 55 6.71 -12.74 -5.71
C HIS A 55 6.70 -13.29 -4.27
N ALA A 56 7.87 -13.63 -3.73
CA ALA A 56 8.00 -14.08 -2.34
C ALA A 56 7.48 -13.02 -1.35
N PHE A 57 7.76 -11.74 -1.60
CA PHE A 57 7.27 -10.64 -0.78
C PHE A 57 5.74 -10.56 -0.81
N LYS A 58 5.10 -10.61 -1.98
CA LYS A 58 3.63 -10.67 -2.08
C LYS A 58 3.06 -11.84 -1.27
N MET A 59 3.66 -13.03 -1.39
CA MET A 59 3.19 -14.22 -0.67
C MET A 59 3.30 -14.05 0.84
N SER A 60 4.39 -13.44 1.34
CA SER A 60 4.52 -13.09 2.76
C SER A 60 3.51 -12.02 3.20
N TYR A 61 3.29 -10.98 2.37
CA TYR A 61 2.37 -9.88 2.67
C TYR A 61 0.94 -10.38 2.83
N ASN A 62 0.50 -11.31 1.98
CA ASN A 62 -0.83 -11.92 2.08
C ASN A 62 -1.06 -12.63 3.43
N LYS A 63 -0.02 -13.27 3.97
CA LYS A 63 -0.10 -13.90 5.30
C LYS A 63 -0.05 -12.87 6.42
N LEU A 64 0.84 -11.88 6.28
CA LEU A 64 1.04 -10.84 7.29
C LEU A 64 -0.17 -9.93 7.46
N TYR A 65 -0.88 -9.66 6.37
CA TYR A 65 -2.09 -8.83 6.36
C TYR A 65 -3.06 -9.21 7.49
N TRP A 66 -3.32 -10.51 7.66
CA TRP A 66 -4.24 -10.99 8.70
C TRP A 66 -3.68 -10.85 10.11
N ALA A 67 -2.36 -10.87 10.30
CA ALA A 67 -1.78 -10.60 11.62
C ALA A 67 -1.96 -9.13 12.00
N THR A 68 -1.69 -8.20 11.07
CA THR A 68 -1.92 -6.75 11.28
C THR A 68 -3.39 -6.44 11.46
N ALA A 69 -4.29 -7.02 10.65
CA ALA A 69 -5.73 -6.80 10.79
C ALA A 69 -6.28 -7.27 12.15
N ARG A 70 -5.62 -8.25 12.79
CA ARG A 70 -5.94 -8.73 14.15
C ARG A 70 -5.26 -7.94 15.26
N GLY A 71 -4.43 -6.94 14.93
CA GLY A 71 -3.69 -6.12 15.90
C GLY A 71 -2.52 -6.85 16.58
N LEU A 72 -1.99 -7.91 15.95
CA LEU A 72 -0.79 -8.60 16.43
C LEU A 72 0.51 -7.88 16.01
N LEU A 73 0.38 -6.87 15.15
CA LEU A 73 1.44 -6.03 14.58
C LEU A 73 0.93 -4.60 14.45
#